data_AF-A0A3P8VAV8-F1
#
_entry.id   AF-A0A3P8VAV8-F1
#
_cell.length_a   1.000
_cell.length_b   1.000
_cell.length_c   1.000
_cell.angle_alpha   90.00
_cell.angle_beta   90.00
_cell.angle_gamma   90.00
#
_symmetry.space_group_name_H-M   'P 1'
#
loop_
_entity.id
_entity.type
_entity.pdbx_description
1 polymer ?
#
loop_
_entity_poly.entity_id
_entity_poly.type
_entity_poly.pdbx_seq_one_letter_code
_entity_poly.pdbx_strand_id
1 'polypeptide(L)'
;MGHSLKCSNLTTRWDRHMKKCVPCEKKPGTEITPNCGYDDQGGIHELQHKNCTQNCTFNDGSQAYCQPCTSCPPEFTVHVCNLTSDTLCQAPRTQSMTSAPVTTHAVQTATSTTPKPTNHSTHHNIWLVPLVILLIVFILCIAIAIYKKKIKGRSTMLSSRRKSSKLREGPIPLFASSADNDLEALLKPEIHLAPLQTLLDHLDVLEQLVVLLDPDSPGVKNTKHLASYCSFPSTWITYTYSMKDTKSPLKAVLEGVTSRNPDWTVGHLARLLKQMERNDAIAVLSQLRPNEMAV
;
A
#
# COMPACT_ATOMS: atom_id res chain seq x y z
N MET A 1 24.75 2.13 -10.60
CA MET A 1 24.32 2.77 -11.87
C MET A 1 22.83 3.03 -11.77
N GLY A 2 22.31 4.07 -12.42
CA GLY A 2 20.87 4.38 -12.43
C GLY A 2 20.09 3.53 -13.42
N HIS A 3 18.75 3.56 -13.34
CA HIS A 3 17.85 2.81 -14.22
C HIS A 3 17.50 3.55 -15.51
N SER A 4 17.74 4.87 -15.55
CA SER A 4 17.45 5.72 -16.70
C SER A 4 18.72 6.09 -17.45
N LEU A 5 18.75 5.84 -18.77
CA LEU A 5 19.82 6.31 -19.65
C LEU A 5 19.60 7.77 -20.05
N LYS A 6 18.36 8.24 -20.02
CA LYS A 6 17.99 9.63 -20.36
C LYS A 6 18.16 10.61 -19.22
N CYS A 7 17.99 10.16 -17.98
CA CYS A 7 18.08 10.99 -16.79
C CYS A 7 19.28 10.61 -15.93
N SER A 8 20.41 11.28 -16.18
CA SER A 8 21.66 11.06 -15.44
C SER A 8 21.56 11.44 -13.96
N ASN A 9 20.65 12.37 -13.60
CA ASN A 9 20.39 12.69 -12.21
C ASN A 9 19.51 11.62 -11.57
N LEU A 10 20.07 10.88 -10.61
CA LEU A 10 19.40 9.76 -9.92
C LEU A 10 18.18 10.20 -9.10
N THR A 11 18.02 11.48 -8.80
CA THR A 11 16.84 12.02 -8.12
C THR A 11 15.73 12.44 -9.09
N THR A 12 15.86 12.07 -10.36
CA THR A 12 14.87 12.34 -11.42
C THR A 12 14.57 11.09 -12.23
N ARG A 13 13.37 11.00 -12.82
CA ARG A 13 12.98 9.91 -13.73
C ARG A 13 12.51 10.46 -15.07
N TRP A 14 12.59 9.65 -16.12
CA TRP A 14 12.08 10.02 -17.43
C TRP A 14 10.55 10.00 -17.45
N ASP A 15 9.93 11.13 -17.78
CA ASP A 15 8.51 11.21 -18.09
C ASP A 15 8.29 11.12 -19.60
N ARG A 16 7.64 10.04 -20.04
CA ARG A 16 7.43 9.77 -21.48
C ARG A 16 6.42 10.72 -22.13
N HIS A 17 5.43 11.19 -21.37
CA HIS A 17 4.39 12.09 -21.87
C HIS A 17 4.94 13.50 -22.04
N MET A 18 5.68 13.97 -21.04
CA MET A 18 6.29 15.30 -21.04
C MET A 18 7.64 15.33 -21.79
N LYS A 19 8.18 14.16 -22.15
CA LYS A 19 9.50 13.97 -22.79
C LYS A 19 10.62 14.71 -22.05
N LYS A 20 10.63 14.63 -20.72
CA LYS A 20 11.64 15.30 -19.87
C LYS A 20 11.90 14.52 -18.58
N CYS A 21 13.03 14.80 -17.94
CA CYS A 21 13.32 14.30 -16.60
C CYS A 21 12.50 15.10 -15.57
N VAL A 22 11.76 14.39 -14.73
CA VAL A 22 10.95 14.98 -13.65
C VAL A 22 11.52 14.57 -12.29
N PRO A 23 11.47 15.45 -11.27
CA PRO A 23 11.94 15.12 -9.93
C PRO A 23 11.18 13.94 -9.32
N CYS A 24 11.89 13.08 -8.61
CA CYS A 24 11.29 12.08 -7.76
C CYS A 24 10.56 12.74 -6.58
N GLU A 25 9.46 12.13 -6.15
CA GLU A 25 8.73 12.56 -4.95
C GLU A 25 9.59 12.32 -3.71
N LYS A 26 9.78 13.34 -2.85
CA LYS A 26 10.46 13.17 -1.56
C LYS A 26 9.43 12.84 -0.48
N LYS A 27 9.76 11.89 0.40
CA LYS A 27 8.90 11.50 1.53
C LYS A 27 9.70 11.47 2.83
N PRO A 28 9.19 12.11 3.90
CA PRO A 28 9.80 11.98 5.22
C PRO A 28 9.94 10.51 5.63
N GLY A 29 11.03 10.17 6.30
CA GLY A 29 11.29 8.80 6.75
C GLY A 29 11.96 7.89 5.72
N THR A 30 12.18 8.39 4.51
CA THR A 30 12.68 7.57 3.40
C THR A 30 13.72 8.29 2.53
N GLU A 31 14.55 7.53 1.84
CA GLU A 31 15.39 7.97 0.74
C GLU A 31 14.84 7.50 -0.60
N ILE A 32 15.12 8.27 -1.65
CA ILE A 32 14.75 7.95 -3.03
C ILE A 32 15.75 6.95 -3.59
N THR A 33 15.25 5.90 -4.23
CA THR A 33 16.08 4.99 -5.02
C THR A 33 16.46 5.60 -6.37
N PRO A 34 17.57 5.17 -7.00
CA PRO A 34 17.98 5.67 -8.31
C PRO A 34 16.83 5.77 -9.31
N ASN A 35 16.65 6.96 -9.89
CA ASN A 35 15.58 7.29 -10.83
C ASN A 35 14.16 6.94 -10.33
N CYS A 36 13.95 7.00 -9.01
CA CYS A 36 12.76 6.54 -8.31
C CYS A 36 12.33 5.12 -8.69
N GLY A 37 13.30 4.26 -9.00
CA GLY A 37 13.08 2.86 -9.39
C GLY A 37 12.56 2.66 -10.81
N TYR A 38 12.47 3.71 -11.63
CA TYR A 38 11.94 3.65 -12.99
C TYR A 38 13.03 3.66 -14.06
N ASP A 39 12.84 2.84 -15.09
CA ASP A 39 13.59 2.96 -16.34
C ASP A 39 12.95 3.98 -17.31
N ASP A 40 13.61 4.20 -18.45
CA ASP A 40 13.13 5.11 -19.50
C ASP A 40 11.82 4.67 -20.17
N GLN A 41 11.44 3.41 -19.98
CA GLN A 41 10.20 2.84 -20.46
C GLN A 41 9.10 2.86 -19.37
N GLY A 42 9.37 3.35 -18.17
CA GLY A 42 8.41 3.34 -17.07
C GLY A 42 8.23 1.97 -16.43
N GLY A 43 9.10 1.00 -16.74
CA GLY A 43 9.24 -0.23 -15.97
C GLY A 43 9.78 0.06 -14.57
N ILE A 44 9.35 -0.72 -13.58
CA ILE A 44 9.75 -0.58 -12.18
C ILE A 44 10.77 -1.68 -11.86
N HIS A 45 12.00 -1.28 -11.49
CA HIS A 45 13.08 -2.19 -11.10
C HIS A 45 13.19 -2.33 -9.58
N GLU A 46 12.83 -1.28 -8.84
CA GLU A 46 12.81 -1.27 -7.38
C GLU A 46 11.75 -0.32 -6.83
N LEU A 47 11.48 -0.42 -5.53
CA LEU A 47 10.60 0.52 -4.84
C LEU A 47 11.18 1.94 -4.94
N GLN A 48 10.32 2.93 -5.17
CA GLN A 48 10.71 4.34 -5.32
C GLN A 48 11.42 4.93 -4.09
N HIS A 49 11.11 4.36 -2.91
CA HIS A 49 11.52 4.84 -1.61
C HIS A 49 12.02 3.68 -0.77
N LYS A 50 13.11 3.92 -0.03
CA LYS A 50 13.66 3.01 0.97
C LYS A 50 13.63 3.70 2.33
N ASN A 51 13.25 3.00 3.39
CA ASN A 51 13.20 3.58 4.72
C ASN A 51 14.60 3.95 5.21
N CYS A 52 14.69 5.06 5.95
CA CYS A 52 15.89 5.37 6.72
C CYS A 52 16.14 4.30 7.80
N THR A 53 17.38 4.23 8.29
CA THR A 53 17.77 3.27 9.31
C THR A 53 17.39 3.83 10.68
N GLN A 54 16.51 3.11 11.37
CA GLN A 54 16.03 3.48 12.70
C GLN A 54 17.21 3.82 13.64
N ASN A 55 17.14 4.98 14.28
CA ASN A 55 18.15 5.49 15.23
C ASN A 55 19.56 5.74 14.63
N CYS A 56 19.76 5.64 13.32
CA CYS A 56 21.05 5.90 12.67
C CYS A 56 20.97 6.98 11.60
N THR A 57 19.89 6.99 10.80
CA THR A 57 19.66 8.00 9.77
C THR A 57 18.22 8.52 9.80
N PHE A 58 18.03 9.75 9.32
CA PHE A 58 16.72 10.41 9.24
C PHE A 58 16.55 11.12 7.89
N ASN A 59 15.30 11.39 7.52
CA ASN A 59 14.96 12.32 6.44
C ASN A 59 13.66 13.04 6.80
N ASP A 60 13.71 14.37 6.93
CA ASP A 60 12.55 15.23 7.21
C ASP A 60 11.68 15.51 5.96
N GLY A 61 12.09 14.99 4.80
CA GLY A 61 11.44 15.20 3.51
C GLY A 61 12.01 16.37 2.71
N SER A 62 12.95 17.14 3.25
CA SER A 62 13.64 18.22 2.53
C SER A 62 14.67 17.67 1.53
N GLN A 63 15.26 16.52 1.83
CA GLN A 63 16.34 15.90 1.04
C GLN A 63 15.89 14.64 0.30
N ALA A 64 16.68 14.25 -0.70
CA ALA A 64 16.43 13.02 -1.45
C ALA A 64 16.94 11.76 -0.74
N TYR A 65 17.95 11.90 0.12
CA TYR A 65 18.61 10.78 0.79
C TYR A 65 18.60 10.96 2.30
N CYS A 66 18.60 9.83 3.02
CA CYS A 66 18.67 9.83 4.47
C CYS A 66 20.02 10.40 4.92
N GLN A 67 19.98 11.24 5.94
CA GLN A 67 21.15 11.87 6.55
C GLN A 67 21.50 11.15 7.85
N PRO A 68 22.78 11.05 8.23
CA PRO A 68 23.17 10.51 9.52
C PRO A 68 22.61 11.37 10.65
N CYS A 69 22.16 10.73 11.71
CA CYS A 69 21.72 11.43 12.91
C CYS A 69 22.89 12.19 13.56
N THR A 70 22.63 13.39 14.06
CA THR A 70 23.56 14.15 14.87
C THR A 70 23.82 13.43 16.20
N SER A 71 25.08 13.32 16.59
CA SER A 71 25.48 12.74 17.88
C SER A 71 25.60 13.83 18.95
N CYS A 72 24.79 13.76 19.99
CA CYS A 72 24.91 14.63 21.16
C CYS A 72 25.80 13.98 22.23
N PRO A 73 26.46 14.78 23.08
CA PRO A 73 26.97 14.27 24.35
C PRO A 73 25.82 13.70 25.21
N PRO A 74 26.10 12.66 26.04
CA PRO A 74 25.06 11.83 26.68
C PRO A 74 24.09 12.58 27.61
N GLU A 75 24.41 13.82 28.03
CA GLU A 75 23.57 14.63 28.92
C GLU A 75 22.80 15.76 28.21
N PHE A 76 22.96 15.90 26.90
CA PHE A 76 22.39 17.02 26.13
C PHE A 76 21.31 16.58 25.13
N THR A 77 20.89 15.31 25.13
CA THR A 77 19.87 14.82 24.19
C THR A 77 18.47 15.16 24.69
N VAL A 78 17.76 16.02 23.97
CA VAL A 78 16.36 16.39 24.25
C VAL A 78 15.39 15.55 23.42
N HIS A 79 15.76 15.26 22.18
CA HIS A 79 14.97 14.44 21.27
C HIS A 79 15.85 13.40 20.61
N VAL A 80 15.42 12.15 20.65
CA VAL A 80 16.13 11.02 20.05
C VAL A 80 15.84 11.00 18.55
N CYS A 81 16.89 10.79 17.74
CA CYS A 81 16.73 10.64 16.31
C CYS A 81 15.69 9.57 15.95
N ASN A 82 14.84 9.87 14.99
CA ASN A 82 13.90 8.92 14.40
C ASN A 82 13.95 9.00 12.88
N LEU A 83 13.12 8.23 12.18
CA LEU A 83 13.13 8.19 10.71
C LEU A 83 12.93 9.58 10.07
N THR A 84 12.17 10.47 10.71
CA THR A 84 11.72 11.75 10.16
C THR A 84 12.38 12.98 10.76
N SER A 85 13.16 12.84 11.83
CA SER A 85 13.73 13.98 12.55
C SER A 85 15.07 13.62 13.17
N ASP A 86 15.99 14.57 13.10
CA ASP A 86 17.30 14.46 13.71
C ASP A 86 17.24 14.41 15.26
N THR A 87 18.38 14.07 15.85
CA THR A 87 18.64 14.27 17.27
C THR A 87 18.66 15.78 17.57
N LEU A 88 17.95 16.19 18.64
CA LEU A 88 18.04 17.56 19.13
C LEU A 88 18.94 17.61 20.37
N CYS A 89 20.06 18.31 20.25
CA CYS A 89 20.97 18.57 21.34
C CYS A 89 20.65 19.92 22.00
N GLN A 90 20.57 19.96 23.33
CA GLN A 90 20.46 21.19 24.11
C GLN A 90 21.47 21.17 25.26
N ALA A 91 22.35 22.16 25.30
CA ALA A 91 23.24 22.37 26.45
C ALA A 91 22.41 22.78 27.70
N PRO A 92 22.87 22.50 28.92
CA PRO A 92 22.19 22.91 30.14
C PRO A 92 22.19 24.44 30.16
N ARG A 93 21.04 25.03 30.45
CA ARG A 93 21.01 26.46 30.80
C ARG A 93 21.74 26.63 32.12
N THR A 94 23.02 26.99 32.07
CA THR A 94 23.67 27.66 33.19
C THR A 94 22.88 28.94 33.42
N GLN A 95 22.15 29.02 34.53
CA GLN A 95 21.56 30.29 34.97
C GLN A 95 22.70 31.21 35.40
N SER A 96 23.34 31.87 34.44
CA SER A 96 24.09 33.08 34.71
C SER A 96 23.20 34.26 34.38
N MET A 97 22.57 34.83 35.42
CA MET A 97 22.38 36.27 35.44
C MET A 97 23.75 36.91 35.25
N THR A 98 23.90 37.78 34.25
CA THR A 98 24.68 39.04 34.31
C THR A 98 24.85 39.58 32.88
N SER A 99 24.17 40.71 32.64
CA SER A 99 24.46 41.85 31.74
C SER A 99 24.90 41.65 30.27
N ALA A 100 24.22 42.38 29.39
CA ALA A 100 24.73 42.82 28.08
C ALA A 100 26.11 43.51 28.19
N PRO A 101 26.92 43.54 27.11
CA PRO A 101 26.83 44.69 26.20
C PRO A 101 27.05 44.41 24.70
N VAL A 102 26.29 45.16 23.88
CA VAL A 102 26.69 46.03 22.75
C VAL A 102 27.44 45.46 21.51
N THR A 103 26.84 45.79 20.34
CA THR A 103 27.39 46.17 19.01
C THR A 103 27.54 45.16 17.85
N THR A 104 26.80 45.50 16.77
CA THR A 104 27.11 45.47 15.31
C THR A 104 27.55 44.15 14.65
N HIS A 105 26.95 43.71 13.54
CA HIS A 105 26.93 44.41 12.24
C HIS A 105 25.69 44.10 11.38
N ALA A 106 25.42 45.07 10.50
CA ALA A 106 24.32 45.19 9.54
C ALA A 106 24.35 44.19 8.38
N VAL A 107 23.17 43.87 7.83
CA VAL A 107 22.92 43.82 6.37
C VAL A 107 21.51 44.36 6.09
N GLN A 108 21.43 45.19 5.07
CA GLN A 108 20.35 46.08 4.68
C GLN A 108 19.19 45.34 3.99
N THR A 109 17.95 45.81 4.17
CA THR A 109 16.86 45.58 3.23
C THR A 109 16.12 46.91 3.06
N ALA A 110 16.20 47.49 1.86
CA ALA A 110 15.52 48.72 1.50
C ALA A 110 14.19 48.41 0.80
N THR A 111 13.16 49.17 1.17
CA THR A 111 11.83 49.25 0.53
C THR A 111 11.53 50.71 0.23
N SER A 112 11.00 51.02 -0.97
CA SER A 112 10.14 52.20 -1.32
C SER A 112 9.91 52.24 -2.86
N THR A 113 8.70 51.98 -3.39
CA THR A 113 7.55 52.87 -3.77
C THR A 113 7.57 53.53 -5.16
N THR A 114 6.63 53.08 -6.05
CA THR A 114 5.71 53.69 -7.09
C THR A 114 5.98 55.07 -7.76
N PRO A 115 5.43 55.47 -8.97
CA PRO A 115 4.05 55.23 -9.53
C PRO A 115 3.83 55.12 -11.10
N LYS A 116 2.54 55.02 -11.49
CA LYS A 116 1.76 54.86 -12.78
C LYS A 116 2.02 55.91 -13.92
N PRO A 117 1.49 55.80 -15.18
CA PRO A 117 0.06 55.87 -15.55
C PRO A 117 -0.47 54.95 -16.71
N THR A 118 -1.79 55.05 -16.89
CA THR A 118 -2.83 54.33 -17.66
C THR A 118 -2.78 54.35 -19.20
N ASN A 119 -3.43 53.37 -19.85
CA ASN A 119 -4.42 53.64 -20.90
C ASN A 119 -5.46 52.51 -21.09
N HIS A 120 -6.71 52.93 -21.21
CA HIS A 120 -7.92 52.14 -21.45
C HIS A 120 -8.05 51.84 -22.95
N SER A 121 -8.50 50.64 -23.32
CA SER A 121 -9.27 50.43 -24.56
C SER A 121 -10.12 49.17 -24.43
N THR A 122 -11.41 49.40 -24.26
CA THR A 122 -12.52 48.44 -24.37
C THR A 122 -12.78 48.11 -25.84
N HIS A 123 -12.73 46.84 -26.21
CA HIS A 123 -13.37 46.34 -27.43
C HIS A 123 -14.13 45.04 -27.14
N HIS A 124 -15.45 45.18 -27.23
CA HIS A 124 -16.54 44.22 -27.44
C HIS A 124 -16.30 42.71 -27.30
N ASN A 125 -17.03 42.18 -26.32
CA ASN A 125 -17.40 40.79 -26.10
C ASN A 125 -18.18 40.19 -27.28
N ILE A 126 -17.63 39.18 -27.97
CA ILE A 126 -18.40 38.19 -28.77
C ILE A 126 -17.76 36.76 -28.71
N TRP A 127 -16.76 36.53 -27.85
CA TRP A 127 -16.13 35.19 -27.70
C TRP A 127 -16.29 34.57 -26.31
N LEU A 128 -17.32 34.96 -25.55
CA LEU A 128 -17.60 34.36 -24.23
C LEU A 128 -18.64 33.23 -24.28
N VAL A 129 -19.46 33.16 -25.34
CA VAL A 129 -20.53 32.15 -25.43
C VAL A 129 -19.99 30.71 -25.54
N PRO A 130 -18.98 30.41 -26.37
CA PRO A 130 -18.45 29.05 -26.48
C PRO A 130 -17.75 28.58 -25.20
N LEU A 131 -17.03 29.49 -24.53
CA LEU A 131 -16.30 29.22 -23.29
C LEU A 131 -17.24 28.93 -22.12
N VAL A 132 -18.34 29.66 -22.00
CA VAL A 132 -19.35 29.41 -20.97
C VAL A 132 -20.04 28.06 -21.19
N ILE A 133 -20.35 27.68 -22.44
CA ILE A 133 -20.91 26.36 -22.76
C ILE A 133 -19.92 25.24 -22.40
N LEU A 134 -18.64 25.41 -22.72
CA LEU A 134 -17.59 24.43 -22.41
C LEU A 134 -17.42 24.26 -20.89
N LEU A 135 -17.51 25.34 -20.13
CA LEU A 135 -17.50 25.29 -18.65
C LEU A 135 -18.71 24.57 -18.08
N ILE A 136 -19.91 24.78 -18.64
CA ILE A 136 -21.13 24.07 -18.20
C ILE A 136 -21.00 22.56 -18.47
N VAL A 137 -20.52 22.16 -19.64
CA VAL A 137 -20.29 20.74 -19.98
C VAL A 137 -19.23 20.13 -19.05
N PHE A 138 -18.16 20.86 -18.76
CA PHE A 138 -17.11 20.40 -17.85
C PHE A 138 -17.63 20.18 -16.43
N ILE A 139 -18.44 21.11 -15.90
CA ILE A 139 -19.08 20.98 -14.59
C ILE A 139 -20.03 19.77 -14.56
N LEU A 140 -20.80 19.54 -15.63
CA LEU A 140 -21.69 18.38 -15.74
C LEU A 140 -20.91 17.06 -15.73
N CYS A 141 -19.80 16.99 -16.47
CA CYS A 141 -18.90 15.83 -16.49
C CYS A 141 -18.31 15.53 -15.10
N ILE A 142 -17.90 16.57 -14.36
CA ILE A 142 -17.41 16.43 -12.98
C ILE A 142 -18.52 15.91 -12.07
N ALA A 143 -19.73 16.46 -12.18
CA ALA A 143 -20.88 16.00 -11.38
C ALA A 143 -21.21 14.52 -11.63
N ILE A 144 -21.19 14.08 -12.90
CA ILE A 144 -21.39 12.67 -13.29
C ILE A 144 -20.25 11.79 -12.77
N ALA A 145 -19.00 12.25 -12.82
CA ALA A 145 -17.85 11.53 -12.29
C ALA A 145 -17.93 11.36 -10.76
N ILE A 146 -18.35 12.41 -10.04
CA ILE A 146 -18.58 12.36 -8.58
C ILE A 146 -19.75 11.42 -8.27
N TYR A 147 -20.84 11.45 -9.05
CA TYR A 147 -21.97 10.55 -8.88
C TYR A 147 -21.57 9.08 -9.07
N LYS A 148 -20.83 8.75 -10.14
CA LYS A 148 -20.27 7.41 -10.36
C LYS A 148 -19.26 7.00 -9.29
N LYS A 149 -18.42 7.92 -8.81
CA LYS A 149 -17.48 7.68 -7.71
C LYS A 149 -18.19 7.47 -6.37
N LYS A 150 -19.35 8.10 -6.14
CA LYS A 150 -20.16 7.93 -4.93
C LYS A 150 -20.91 6.59 -4.92
N ILE A 151 -21.37 6.11 -6.07
CA ILE A 151 -21.94 4.75 -6.24
C ILE A 151 -20.85 3.69 -6.01
N LYS A 152 -19.65 3.87 -6.57
CA LYS A 152 -18.49 2.96 -6.38
C LYS A 152 -17.83 3.09 -5.00
N GLY A 153 -17.97 4.23 -4.35
CA GLY A 153 -17.42 4.56 -3.04
C GLY A 153 -18.27 4.10 -1.85
N ARG A 154 -19.57 3.81 -2.07
CA ARG A 154 -20.44 3.26 -1.03
C ARG A 154 -20.19 1.77 -0.75
N SER A 155 -19.66 1.02 -1.71
CA SER A 155 -19.26 -0.38 -1.52
C SER A 155 -17.83 -0.55 -0.96
N THR A 156 -17.03 0.51 -0.90
CA THR A 156 -15.64 0.50 -0.40
C THR A 156 -15.45 1.20 0.95
N MET A 157 -16.50 1.80 1.52
CA MET A 157 -16.45 2.59 2.77
C MET A 157 -16.83 1.82 4.05
N LEU A 158 -16.99 0.50 3.99
CA LEU A 158 -17.22 -0.33 5.19
C LEU A 158 -16.00 -1.12 5.67
N SER A 159 -14.88 -1.09 4.94
CA SER A 159 -13.70 -1.89 5.27
C SER A 159 -12.43 -1.04 5.27
N SER A 160 -12.30 -0.14 6.25
CA SER A 160 -11.02 0.34 6.80
C SER A 160 -11.24 1.44 7.84
N ARG A 161 -11.89 1.13 8.97
CA ARG A 161 -11.60 1.88 10.20
C ARG A 161 -10.43 1.20 10.90
N ARG A 162 -9.29 1.88 10.84
CA ARG A 162 -8.12 1.66 11.70
C ARG A 162 -8.57 1.52 13.16
N LYS A 163 -8.21 0.41 13.80
CA LYS A 163 -8.02 0.37 15.25
C LYS A 163 -6.59 -0.08 15.51
N SER A 164 -5.81 0.85 16.07
CA SER A 164 -4.44 0.65 16.52
C SER A 164 -4.43 -0.06 17.88
N SER A 165 -3.35 -0.81 18.11
CA SER A 165 -2.79 -1.30 19.37
C SER A 165 -3.64 -2.23 20.26
N LYS A 166 -3.20 -3.49 20.41
CA LYS A 166 -2.47 -3.98 21.59
C LYS A 166 -2.31 -5.51 21.49
N LEU A 167 -1.13 -5.96 21.88
CA LEU A 167 -0.80 -7.34 22.23
C LEU A 167 -1.85 -7.91 23.21
N ARG A 168 -2.47 -9.05 22.88
CA ARG A 168 -2.94 -10.03 23.87
C ARG A 168 -3.18 -11.38 23.20
N GLU A 169 -2.44 -12.39 23.65
CA GLU A 169 -2.82 -13.80 23.53
C GLU A 169 -4.23 -14.03 24.06
N GLY A 170 -5.03 -14.79 23.31
CA GLY A 170 -6.33 -15.29 23.74
C GLY A 170 -7.21 -15.73 22.55
N PRO A 171 -8.05 -16.78 22.71
CA PRO A 171 -8.68 -17.49 21.60
C PRO A 171 -9.77 -16.67 20.93
N ILE A 172 -9.90 -16.86 19.62
CA ILE A 172 -10.89 -16.24 18.73
C ILE A 172 -12.31 -16.56 19.23
N PRO A 173 -13.19 -15.57 19.49
CA PRO A 173 -14.60 -15.84 19.69
C PRO A 173 -15.31 -16.03 18.36
N LEU A 174 -16.02 -17.16 18.26
CA LEU A 174 -16.99 -17.52 17.25
C LEU A 174 -18.00 -16.39 16.99
N PHE A 175 -18.03 -15.87 15.76
CA PHE A 175 -19.19 -15.15 15.24
C PHE A 175 -20.06 -16.13 14.47
N ALA A 176 -21.09 -16.65 15.14
CA ALA A 176 -22.25 -17.23 14.50
C ALA A 176 -23.19 -16.11 14.05
N SER A 177 -23.47 -16.00 12.75
CA SER A 177 -24.72 -15.42 12.26
C SER A 177 -24.96 -15.79 10.79
N SER A 178 -25.96 -16.66 10.59
CA SER A 178 -26.91 -16.63 9.46
C SER A 178 -26.43 -16.95 8.03
N ALA A 179 -25.25 -17.53 7.83
CA ALA A 179 -24.78 -17.96 6.49
C ALA A 179 -24.66 -19.49 6.30
N ASP A 180 -24.94 -20.30 7.32
CA ASP A 180 -24.68 -21.75 7.29
C ASP A 180 -25.65 -22.53 6.40
N ASN A 181 -26.92 -22.11 6.33
CA ASN A 181 -27.95 -22.93 5.66
C ASN A 181 -27.74 -23.08 4.13
N ASP A 182 -27.10 -22.12 3.48
CA ASP A 182 -26.87 -22.13 2.01
C ASP A 182 -25.52 -22.75 1.60
N LEU A 183 -24.65 -23.11 2.56
CA LEU A 183 -23.38 -23.75 2.26
C LEU A 183 -23.42 -25.27 2.50
N GLU A 184 -24.18 -25.70 3.50
CA GLU A 184 -24.50 -27.11 3.77
C GLU A 184 -25.22 -27.79 2.59
N ALA A 185 -25.83 -27.04 1.68
CA ALA A 185 -26.51 -27.57 0.50
C ALA A 185 -25.57 -27.91 -0.69
N LEU A 186 -24.33 -27.40 -0.71
CA LEU A 186 -23.43 -27.51 -1.87
C LEU A 186 -22.25 -28.47 -1.68
N LEU A 187 -21.94 -28.86 -0.45
CA LEU A 187 -20.91 -29.84 -0.11
C LEU A 187 -21.53 -30.93 0.76
N LYS A 188 -21.17 -32.21 0.54
CA LYS A 188 -21.65 -33.28 1.42
C LYS A 188 -21.17 -33.01 2.86
N PRO A 189 -22.01 -33.22 3.89
CA PRO A 189 -21.68 -32.88 5.27
C PRO A 189 -20.40 -33.57 5.79
N GLU A 190 -20.08 -34.76 5.27
CA GLU A 190 -18.84 -35.49 5.58
C GLU A 190 -17.57 -34.80 5.06
N ILE A 191 -17.64 -34.12 3.91
CA ILE A 191 -16.52 -33.37 3.33
C ILE A 191 -16.34 -32.05 4.07
N HIS A 192 -17.43 -31.42 4.50
CA HIS A 192 -17.42 -30.13 5.18
C HIS A 192 -16.63 -30.16 6.50
N LEU A 193 -16.68 -31.29 7.20
CA LEU A 193 -15.98 -31.53 8.47
C LEU A 193 -14.59 -32.14 8.29
N ALA A 194 -14.22 -32.59 7.08
CA ALA A 194 -12.91 -33.16 6.82
C ALA A 194 -11.81 -32.13 7.11
N PRO A 195 -10.69 -32.53 7.75
CA PRO A 195 -9.58 -31.63 8.00
C PRO A 195 -9.01 -31.14 6.68
N LEU A 196 -8.53 -29.89 6.65
CA LEU A 196 -8.01 -29.27 5.43
C LEU A 196 -6.81 -30.04 4.85
N GLN A 197 -6.11 -30.82 5.67
CA GLN A 197 -5.04 -31.74 5.22
C GLN A 197 -5.52 -32.72 4.16
N THR A 198 -6.78 -33.18 4.23
CA THR A 198 -7.39 -34.08 3.23
C THR A 198 -7.31 -33.48 1.82
N LEU A 199 -7.46 -32.16 1.69
CA LEU A 199 -7.33 -31.49 0.40
C LEU A 199 -5.88 -31.43 -0.10
N LEU A 200 -4.90 -31.30 0.82
CA LEU A 200 -3.48 -31.33 0.46
C LEU A 200 -3.05 -32.73 -0.01
N ASP A 201 -3.69 -33.78 0.50
CA ASP A 201 -3.40 -35.17 0.15
C ASP A 201 -4.09 -35.60 -1.16
N HIS A 202 -5.25 -35.03 -1.49
CA HIS A 202 -5.92 -35.23 -2.80
C HIS A 202 -5.33 -34.33 -3.90
N LEU A 203 -4.22 -34.79 -4.48
CA LEU A 203 -3.44 -34.05 -5.47
C LEU A 203 -4.24 -33.58 -6.70
N ASP A 204 -5.18 -34.39 -7.21
CA ASP A 204 -5.97 -34.04 -8.40
C ASP A 204 -6.88 -32.81 -8.16
N VAL A 205 -7.53 -32.76 -6.99
CA VAL A 205 -8.38 -31.63 -6.61
C VAL A 205 -7.52 -30.41 -6.33
N LEU A 206 -6.39 -30.60 -5.65
CA LEU A 206 -5.44 -29.52 -5.36
C LEU A 206 -4.93 -28.89 -6.66
N GLU A 207 -4.52 -29.69 -7.65
CA GLU A 207 -4.02 -29.18 -8.93
C GLU A 207 -5.10 -28.40 -9.70
N GLN A 208 -6.35 -28.88 -9.72
CA GLN A 208 -7.45 -28.12 -10.30
C GLN A 208 -7.66 -26.77 -9.60
N LEU A 209 -7.62 -26.74 -8.27
CA LEU A 209 -7.71 -25.48 -7.52
C LEU A 209 -6.53 -24.56 -7.79
N VAL A 210 -5.33 -25.10 -7.95
CA VAL A 210 -4.12 -24.34 -8.33
C VAL A 210 -4.34 -23.66 -9.68
N VAL A 211 -4.81 -24.39 -10.69
CA VAL A 211 -5.11 -23.84 -12.02
C VAL A 211 -6.15 -22.71 -11.95
N LEU A 212 -7.14 -22.83 -11.06
CA LEU A 212 -8.18 -21.83 -10.89
C LEU A 212 -7.73 -20.61 -10.09
N LEU A 213 -6.99 -20.79 -8.99
CA LEU A 213 -6.77 -19.77 -7.97
C LEU A 213 -5.40 -19.11 -8.04
N ASP A 214 -4.36 -19.76 -8.58
CA ASP A 214 -3.03 -19.17 -8.64
C ASP A 214 -2.83 -18.11 -9.75
N PRO A 215 -3.48 -18.18 -10.92
CA PRO A 215 -3.33 -17.16 -11.94
C PRO A 215 -3.70 -15.74 -11.45
N ASP A 216 -2.88 -14.77 -11.84
CA ASP A 216 -3.12 -13.35 -11.55
C ASP A 216 -3.94 -12.72 -12.68
N SER A 217 -5.24 -12.99 -12.67
CA SER A 217 -6.17 -12.43 -13.65
C SER A 217 -6.77 -11.11 -13.14
N PRO A 218 -6.77 -10.04 -13.96
CA PRO A 218 -7.29 -8.75 -13.53
C PRO A 218 -8.79 -8.83 -13.26
N GLY A 219 -9.20 -8.39 -12.07
CA GLY A 219 -10.61 -8.34 -11.68
C GLY A 219 -11.19 -9.63 -11.10
N VAL A 220 -10.41 -10.71 -11.03
CA VAL A 220 -10.82 -11.98 -10.41
C VAL A 220 -10.02 -12.20 -9.12
N LYS A 221 -10.71 -12.56 -8.03
CA LYS A 221 -10.03 -12.84 -6.76
C LYS A 221 -9.26 -14.18 -6.87
N ASN A 222 -8.02 -14.18 -6.40
CA ASN A 222 -7.06 -15.29 -6.53
C ASN A 222 -6.43 -15.64 -5.17
N THR A 223 -5.44 -16.52 -5.15
CA THR A 223 -4.78 -16.96 -3.91
C THR A 223 -4.27 -15.81 -3.04
N LYS A 224 -3.85 -14.67 -3.61
CA LYS A 224 -3.46 -13.48 -2.81
C LYS A 224 -4.58 -13.02 -1.86
N HIS A 225 -5.80 -13.03 -2.36
CA HIS A 225 -6.98 -12.61 -1.62
C HIS A 225 -7.32 -13.65 -0.55
N LEU A 226 -7.25 -14.94 -0.90
CA LEU A 226 -7.44 -16.04 0.05
C LEU A 226 -6.44 -15.97 1.21
N ALA A 227 -5.15 -15.77 0.89
CA ALA A 227 -4.10 -15.61 1.88
C ALA A 227 -4.36 -14.41 2.80
N SER A 228 -4.87 -13.30 2.26
CA SER A 228 -5.28 -12.15 3.06
C SER A 228 -6.44 -12.48 4.01
N TYR A 229 -7.43 -13.27 3.58
CA TYR A 229 -8.51 -13.73 4.46
C TYR A 229 -8.01 -14.68 5.55
N CYS A 230 -7.01 -15.50 5.24
CA CYS A 230 -6.30 -16.34 6.20
C CYS A 230 -5.29 -15.55 7.08
N SER A 231 -5.31 -14.21 7.04
CA SER A 231 -4.46 -13.33 7.85
C SER A 231 -2.95 -13.51 7.61
N PHE A 232 -2.53 -13.90 6.40
CA PHE A 232 -1.11 -13.84 6.04
C PHE A 232 -0.69 -12.39 5.77
N PRO A 233 0.52 -11.98 6.20
CA PRO A 233 1.01 -10.63 5.96
C PRO A 233 1.32 -10.42 4.47
N SER A 234 1.12 -9.19 4.00
CA SER A 234 1.33 -8.83 2.59
C SER A 234 2.74 -9.15 2.08
N THR A 235 3.77 -9.01 2.93
CA THR A 235 5.15 -9.36 2.59
C THR A 235 5.32 -10.84 2.27
N TRP A 236 4.67 -11.72 3.04
CA TRP A 236 4.69 -13.17 2.81
C TRP A 236 3.89 -13.55 1.56
N ILE A 237 2.75 -12.89 1.31
CA ILE A 237 1.95 -13.09 0.10
C ILE A 237 2.75 -12.68 -1.16
N THR A 238 3.47 -11.55 -1.11
CA THR A 238 4.33 -11.13 -2.22
C THR A 238 5.47 -12.13 -2.45
N TYR A 239 6.11 -12.60 -1.37
CA TYR A 239 7.18 -13.58 -1.47
C TYR A 239 6.71 -14.91 -2.06
N THR A 240 5.59 -15.46 -1.60
CA THR A 240 5.03 -16.70 -2.16
C THR A 240 4.75 -16.59 -3.66
N TYR A 241 4.19 -15.46 -4.11
CA TYR A 241 3.95 -15.21 -5.54
C TYR A 241 5.23 -14.97 -6.36
N SER A 242 6.32 -14.52 -5.74
CA SER A 242 7.63 -14.43 -6.42
C SER A 242 8.23 -15.81 -6.73
N MET A 243 7.80 -16.86 -6.02
CA MET A 243 8.24 -18.24 -6.23
C MET A 243 7.26 -19.08 -7.05
N LYS A 244 6.20 -18.47 -7.60
CA LYS A 244 5.08 -19.17 -8.26
C LYS A 244 5.50 -20.08 -9.42
N ASP A 245 6.63 -19.79 -10.05
CA ASP A 245 7.16 -20.56 -11.18
C ASP A 245 7.72 -21.93 -10.74
N THR A 246 7.99 -22.10 -9.44
CA THR A 246 8.54 -23.35 -8.87
C THR A 246 7.68 -23.96 -7.77
N LYS A 247 6.82 -23.15 -7.12
CA LYS A 247 5.95 -23.58 -6.03
C LYS A 247 4.59 -22.90 -6.15
N SER A 248 3.51 -23.67 -6.12
CA SER A 248 2.15 -23.10 -6.11
C SER A 248 1.94 -22.20 -4.87
N PRO A 249 1.52 -20.93 -5.06
CA PRO A 249 1.08 -20.07 -3.96
C PRO A 249 -0.09 -20.68 -3.17
N LEU A 250 -1.08 -21.31 -3.82
CA LEU A 250 -2.23 -21.91 -3.14
C LEU A 250 -1.78 -23.01 -2.20
N LYS A 251 -0.89 -23.90 -2.67
CA LYS A 251 -0.35 -24.98 -1.84
C LYS A 251 0.35 -24.42 -0.60
N ALA A 252 1.20 -23.40 -0.78
CA ALA A 252 1.90 -22.75 0.34
C ALA A 252 0.94 -22.12 1.35
N VAL A 253 -0.17 -21.52 0.89
CA VAL A 253 -1.21 -20.97 1.76
C VAL A 253 -1.90 -22.08 2.54
N LEU A 254 -2.30 -23.16 1.88
CA LEU A 254 -2.99 -24.27 2.54
C LEU A 254 -2.10 -24.96 3.58
N GLU A 255 -0.83 -25.23 3.26
CA GLU A 255 0.17 -25.75 4.22
C GLU A 255 0.41 -24.78 5.40
N GLY A 256 0.46 -23.47 5.11
CA GLY A 256 0.61 -22.44 6.13
C GLY A 256 -0.63 -22.35 7.05
N VAL A 257 -1.81 -22.66 6.53
CA VAL A 257 -3.07 -22.66 7.30
C VAL A 257 -3.15 -23.90 8.17
N THR A 258 -2.90 -25.09 7.62
CA THR A 258 -2.97 -26.35 8.38
C THR A 258 -1.96 -26.38 9.52
N SER A 259 -0.77 -25.79 9.32
CA SER A 259 0.24 -25.67 10.38
C SER A 259 -0.15 -24.71 11.51
N ARG A 260 -0.91 -23.65 11.23
CA ARG A 260 -1.34 -22.65 12.23
C ARG A 260 -2.65 -23.02 12.91
N ASN A 261 -3.53 -23.69 12.19
CA ASN A 261 -4.87 -24.04 12.62
C ASN A 261 -5.17 -25.49 12.20
N PRO A 262 -4.76 -26.49 13.01
CA PRO A 262 -5.00 -27.90 12.68
C PRO A 262 -6.49 -28.26 12.63
N ASP A 263 -7.34 -27.50 13.33
CA ASP A 263 -8.79 -27.70 13.38
C ASP A 263 -9.54 -27.13 12.16
N TRP A 264 -8.84 -26.48 11.22
CA TRP A 264 -9.49 -25.96 10.02
C TRP A 264 -9.94 -27.09 9.11
N THR A 265 -11.20 -27.02 8.70
CA THR A 265 -11.84 -28.00 7.82
C THR A 265 -11.95 -27.48 6.40
N VAL A 266 -12.25 -28.38 5.44
CA VAL A 266 -12.58 -28.00 4.06
C VAL A 266 -13.78 -27.03 4.02
N GLY A 267 -14.72 -27.15 4.96
CA GLY A 267 -15.83 -26.20 5.11
C GLY A 267 -15.39 -24.77 5.43
N HIS A 268 -14.33 -24.59 6.22
CA HIS A 268 -13.75 -23.26 6.45
C HIS A 268 -13.20 -22.66 5.15
N LEU A 269 -12.48 -23.45 4.35
CA LEU A 269 -11.99 -23.02 3.04
C LEU A 269 -13.14 -22.68 2.09
N ALA A 270 -14.19 -23.51 2.03
CA ALA A 270 -15.35 -23.28 1.18
C ALA A 270 -16.05 -21.95 1.51
N ARG A 271 -16.16 -21.58 2.80
CA ARG A 271 -16.68 -20.27 3.22
C ARG A 271 -15.84 -19.11 2.70
N LEU A 272 -14.51 -19.23 2.77
CA LEU A 272 -13.60 -18.21 2.26
C LEU A 272 -13.70 -18.06 0.73
N LEU A 273 -13.78 -19.16 0.00
CA LEU A 273 -13.97 -19.15 -1.45
C LEU A 273 -15.33 -18.55 -1.84
N LYS A 274 -16.39 -18.82 -1.06
CA LYS A 274 -17.72 -18.20 -1.25
C LYS A 274 -17.67 -16.70 -1.01
N GLN A 275 -16.97 -16.25 0.03
CA GLN A 275 -16.74 -14.82 0.30
C GLN A 275 -15.93 -14.14 -0.81
N MET A 276 -15.05 -14.90 -1.47
CA MET A 276 -14.31 -14.47 -2.64
C MET A 276 -15.12 -14.54 -3.95
N GLU A 277 -16.35 -15.05 -3.92
CA GLU A 277 -17.20 -15.28 -5.09
C GLU A 277 -16.57 -16.24 -6.11
N ARG A 278 -15.71 -17.17 -5.64
CA ARG A 278 -15.06 -18.21 -6.44
C ARG A 278 -15.87 -19.50 -6.43
N ASN A 279 -17.08 -19.43 -6.99
CA ASN A 279 -18.01 -20.56 -7.06
C ASN A 279 -17.47 -21.72 -7.92
N ASP A 280 -16.63 -21.41 -8.91
CA ASP A 280 -15.88 -22.37 -9.71
C ASP A 280 -14.95 -23.24 -8.86
N ALA A 281 -14.21 -22.64 -7.93
CA ALA A 281 -13.35 -23.36 -7.00
C ALA A 281 -14.15 -24.18 -5.97
N ILE A 282 -15.31 -23.70 -5.53
CA ILE A 282 -16.21 -24.47 -4.65
C ILE A 282 -16.73 -25.73 -5.36
N ALA A 283 -17.06 -25.62 -6.65
CA ALA A 283 -17.47 -26.78 -7.44
C ALA A 283 -16.34 -27.84 -7.52
N VAL A 284 -15.08 -27.42 -7.63
CA VAL A 284 -13.93 -28.33 -7.57
C VAL A 284 -13.80 -28.98 -6.19
N LEU A 285 -13.99 -28.24 -5.09
CA LEU A 285 -13.99 -28.83 -3.74
C LEU A 285 -15.06 -29.91 -3.55
N SER A 286 -16.20 -29.80 -4.23
CA SER A 286 -17.26 -30.82 -4.17
C SER A 286 -16.85 -32.17 -4.79
N GLN A 287 -15.77 -32.20 -5.57
CA GLN A 287 -15.21 -33.43 -6.14
C GLN A 287 -14.43 -34.26 -5.12
N LEU A 288 -14.06 -33.68 -3.97
CA LEU A 288 -13.44 -34.45 -2.88
C LEU A 288 -14.39 -35.57 -2.48
N ARG A 289 -14.00 -36.83 -2.72
CA ARG A 289 -14.79 -37.98 -2.26
C ARG A 289 -14.22 -38.43 -0.92
N PRO A 290 -15.06 -38.66 0.10
CA PRO A 290 -14.59 -39.21 1.38
C PRO A 290 -14.02 -40.66 1.31
N ASN A 291 -13.96 -41.28 0.12
CA ASN A 291 -13.85 -42.75 -0.04
C ASN A 291 -12.52 -43.26 -0.61
N GLU A 292 -11.41 -42.56 -0.45
CA GLU A 292 -10.06 -43.11 -0.72
C GLU A 292 -9.18 -43.18 0.54
N MET A 293 -9.81 -43.31 1.72
CA MET A 293 -9.11 -43.45 3.01
C MET A 293 -9.24 -44.83 3.65
N ALA A 294 -9.53 -45.87 2.86
CA ALA A 294 -9.55 -47.25 3.33
C ALA A 294 -8.98 -48.23 2.29
N VAL A 295 -7.66 -48.15 2.06
CA VAL A 295 -6.80 -49.31 1.73
C VAL A 295 -5.44 -49.09 2.36
#